data_AF-A0A1I5KS66-F1
#
_entry.id   AF-A0A1I5KS66-F1
#
_cell.length_a   1.000
_cell.length_b   1.000
_cell.length_c   1.000
_cell.angle_alpha   90.00
_cell.angle_beta   90.00
_cell.angle_gamma   90.00
#
_symmetry.space_group_name_H-M   'P 1'
#
loop_
_entity.id
_entity.type
_entity.pdbx_description
1 polymer ?
#
loop_
_entity_poly.entity_id
_entity_poly.type
_entity_poly.pdbx_seq_one_letter_code
_entity_poly.pdbx_strand_id
1 'polypeptide(L)'
;MHYTVPRELFEDLVKSVGKESAEKFVNAIEIFLETIQKESQKEISEKKETLKAELYNELRSELATKEFVRAEINEVRAEINEVRAEISEVRSEIKQNNLLLKVLIGISIFALTIFNPNFVTLIEKIVK
;
A
#
# COMPACT_ATOMS: atom_id res chain seq x y z
N MET A 1 49.70 13.68 34.73
CA MET A 1 48.97 12.46 34.35
C MET A 1 47.54 12.67 34.78
N HIS A 2 46.61 12.71 33.83
CA HIS A 2 45.20 12.88 34.14
C HIS A 2 44.67 11.50 34.49
N TYR A 3 44.84 11.08 35.75
CA TYR A 3 44.38 9.78 36.18
C TYR A 3 42.85 9.74 36.10
N THR A 4 42.32 8.79 35.35
CA THR A 4 40.88 8.53 35.25
C THR A 4 40.36 7.86 36.53
N VAL A 5 41.27 7.26 37.27
CA VAL A 5 41.03 6.61 38.56
C VAL A 5 40.92 7.69 39.65
N PRO A 6 39.85 7.67 40.48
CA PRO A 6 39.70 8.58 41.60
C PRO A 6 40.91 8.55 42.52
N ARG A 7 41.34 9.74 42.96
CA ARG A 7 42.57 9.91 43.75
C ARG A 7 42.59 9.09 45.03
N GLU A 8 41.45 9.02 45.73
CA GLU A 8 41.29 8.20 46.94
C GLU A 8 41.57 6.71 46.68
N LEU A 9 41.07 6.20 45.56
CA LEU A 9 41.23 4.80 45.15
C LEU A 9 42.69 4.48 44.81
N PHE A 10 43.39 5.41 44.18
CA PHE A 10 44.82 5.28 43.92
C PHE A 10 45.63 5.30 45.20
N GLU A 11 45.33 6.20 46.14
CA GLU A 11 46.02 6.27 47.44
C GLU A 11 45.83 4.99 48.26
N ASP A 12 44.65 4.38 48.23
CA ASP A 12 44.39 3.09 48.88
C ASP A 12 45.12 1.93 48.19
N LEU A 13 45.23 1.97 46.85
CA LEU A 13 46.06 1.02 46.09
C LEU A 13 47.55 1.13 46.48
N VAL A 14 48.08 2.36 46.56
CA VAL A 14 49.47 2.61 46.96
C VAL A 14 49.76 2.07 48.36
N LYS A 15 48.83 2.26 49.33
CA LYS A 15 48.95 1.70 50.68
C LYS A 15 48.96 0.17 50.69
N SER A 16 48.25 -0.47 49.76
CA SER A 16 48.02 -1.92 49.74
C SER A 16 49.13 -2.69 49.01
N VAL A 17 49.58 -2.20 47.85
CA VAL A 17 50.49 -2.94 46.95
C VAL A 17 51.81 -2.21 46.67
N GLY A 18 52.00 -1.03 47.25
CA GLY A 18 53.15 -0.17 47.00
C GLY A 18 52.99 0.68 45.73
N LYS A 19 53.70 1.81 45.68
CA LYS A 19 53.54 2.84 44.64
C LYS A 19 53.78 2.33 43.23
N GLU A 20 54.85 1.57 43.01
CA GLU A 20 55.22 1.07 41.69
C GLU A 20 54.19 0.08 41.14
N SER A 21 53.69 -0.83 41.99
CA SER A 21 52.64 -1.78 41.63
C SER A 21 51.31 -1.08 41.35
N ALA A 22 50.95 -0.09 42.16
CA ALA A 22 49.75 0.70 41.98
C ALA A 22 49.75 1.46 40.64
N GLU A 23 50.87 2.07 40.26
CA GLU A 23 51.02 2.75 38.97
C GLU A 23 50.87 1.78 37.80
N LYS A 24 51.48 0.59 37.86
CA LYS A 24 51.30 -0.46 36.83
C LYS A 24 49.85 -0.92 36.73
N PHE A 25 49.17 -1.06 37.86
CA PHE A 25 47.77 -1.51 37.91
C PHE A 25 46.83 -0.48 37.31
N VAL A 26 47.00 0.80 37.66
CA VAL A 26 46.21 1.90 37.08
C VAL A 26 46.43 1.99 35.58
N ASN A 27 47.67 1.89 35.12
CA ASN A 27 47.97 1.93 33.68
C ASN A 27 47.30 0.76 32.94
N ALA A 28 47.31 -0.45 33.52
CA ALA A 28 46.61 -1.59 32.93
C ALA A 28 45.08 -1.38 32.87
N ILE A 29 44.48 -0.78 33.91
CA ILE A 29 43.05 -0.43 33.92
C ILE A 29 42.74 0.64 32.88
N GLU A 30 43.57 1.67 32.74
CA GLU A 30 43.35 2.73 31.75
C GLU A 30 43.40 2.18 30.32
N ILE A 31 44.38 1.34 30.00
CA ILE A 31 44.47 0.66 28.69
C ILE A 31 43.24 -0.22 28.45
N PHE A 32 42.78 -0.94 29.47
CA PHE A 32 41.60 -1.80 29.38
C PHE A 32 40.32 -0.98 29.13
N LEU A 33 40.12 0.11 29.86
CA LEU A 33 38.98 1.01 29.69
C LEU A 33 38.99 1.69 28.33
N GLU A 34 40.15 2.15 27.84
CA GLU A 34 40.29 2.75 26.52
C GLU A 34 39.96 1.73 25.41
N THR A 35 40.40 0.48 25.58
CA THR A 35 40.09 -0.61 24.65
C THR A 35 38.59 -0.89 24.61
N ILE A 36 37.94 -1.04 25.76
CA ILE A 36 36.47 -1.25 25.86
C ILE A 36 35.72 -0.07 25.24
N GLN A 37 36.12 1.17 25.55
CA GLN A 37 35.45 2.35 25.02
C GLN A 37 35.57 2.41 23.50
N LYS A 38 36.75 2.10 22.96
CA LYS A 38 36.98 2.07 21.51
C LYS A 38 36.18 0.97 20.82
N GLU A 39 36.15 -0.24 21.37
CA GLU A 39 35.36 -1.34 20.83
C GLU A 39 33.86 -1.06 20.90
N SER A 40 33.37 -0.55 22.03
CA SER A 40 31.97 -0.17 22.19
C SER A 40 31.57 0.92 21.21
N GLN A 41 32.39 1.96 21.03
CA GLN A 41 32.12 3.03 20.07
C GLN A 41 32.08 2.50 18.63
N LYS A 42 32.99 1.56 18.30
CA LYS A 42 33.02 0.89 17.00
C LYS A 42 31.75 0.07 16.79
N GLU A 43 31.37 -0.78 17.75
CA GLU A 43 30.19 -1.64 17.66
C GLU A 43 28.90 -0.81 17.55
N ILE A 44 28.80 0.29 18.30
CA ILE A 44 27.67 1.24 18.20
C ILE A 44 27.59 1.85 16.81
N SER A 45 28.74 2.26 16.24
CA SER A 45 28.79 2.83 14.90
C SER A 45 28.36 1.81 13.84
N GLU A 46 28.88 0.59 13.92
CA GLU A 46 28.54 -0.51 13.01
C GLU A 46 27.05 -0.87 13.11
N LYS A 47 26.52 -1.07 14.32
CA LYS A 47 25.08 -1.33 14.54
C LYS A 47 24.20 -0.21 14.00
N LYS A 48 24.62 1.05 14.16
CA LYS A 48 23.88 2.21 13.64
C LYS A 48 23.85 2.21 12.11
N GLU A 49 24.95 1.86 11.45
CA GLU A 49 25.00 1.74 9.99
C GLU A 49 24.13 0.59 9.50
N THR A 50 24.21 -0.58 10.15
CA THR A 50 23.38 -1.74 9.83
C THR A 50 21.89 -1.43 9.97
N LEU A 51 21.47 -0.87 11.11
CA LEU A 51 20.08 -0.47 11.33
C LEU A 51 19.60 0.55 10.29
N LYS A 52 20.44 1.51 9.91
CA LYS A 52 20.09 2.49 8.88
C LYS A 52 19.89 1.82 7.51
N ALA A 53 20.71 0.82 7.17
CA ALA A 53 20.59 0.08 5.93
C ALA A 53 19.34 -0.83 5.92
N GLU A 54 19.07 -1.52 7.03
CA GLU A 54 17.86 -2.34 7.22
C GLU A 54 16.60 -1.49 7.08
N LEU A 55 16.50 -0.39 7.84
CA LEU A 55 15.36 0.53 7.77
C LEU A 55 15.17 1.12 6.36
N TYR A 56 16.26 1.47 5.67
CA TYR A 56 16.17 1.98 4.31
C TYR A 56 15.62 0.93 3.34
N ASN A 57 16.07 -0.32 3.46
CA ASN A 57 15.62 -1.42 2.61
C ASN A 57 14.16 -1.80 2.89
N GLU A 58 13.77 -1.91 4.17
CA GLU A 58 12.39 -2.18 4.58
C GLU A 58 11.45 -1.09 4.08
N LEU A 59 11.78 0.19 4.33
CA LEU A 59 10.95 1.31 3.90
C LEU A 59 10.83 1.38 2.38
N ARG A 60 11.91 1.12 1.64
CA ARG A 60 11.89 1.06 0.17
C ARG A 60 10.99 -0.07 -0.33
N SER A 61 11.05 -1.25 0.29
CA SER A 61 10.21 -2.39 -0.05
C SER A 61 8.73 -2.11 0.22
N GLU A 62 8.40 -1.56 1.39
CA GLU A 62 7.03 -1.18 1.74
C GLU A 62 6.47 -0.08 0.83
N LEU A 63 7.28 0.93 0.48
CA LEU A 63 6.85 1.98 -0.45
C LEU A 63 6.58 1.41 -1.84
N ALA A 64 7.47 0.54 -2.35
CA ALA A 64 7.28 -0.11 -3.64
C ALA A 64 6.00 -0.96 -3.69
N THR A 65 5.72 -1.73 -2.64
CA THR A 65 4.48 -2.52 -2.56
C THR A 65 3.24 -1.63 -2.49
N LYS A 66 3.29 -0.50 -1.76
CA LYS A 66 2.19 0.46 -1.71
C LYS A 66 1.92 1.13 -3.06
N GLU A 67 2.97 1.47 -3.82
CA GLU A 67 2.85 2.01 -5.16
C GLU A 67 2.23 1.00 -6.13
N PHE A 68 2.67 -0.26 -6.06
CA PHE A 68 2.08 -1.36 -6.83
C PHE A 68 0.59 -1.54 -6.52
N VAL A 69 0.21 -1.65 -5.24
CA VAL A 69 -1.19 -1.76 -4.82
C VAL A 69 -2.02 -0.56 -5.30
N ARG A 70 -1.45 0.65 -5.30
CA ARG A 70 -2.14 1.84 -5.81
C ARG A 70 -2.37 1.76 -7.32
N ALA A 71 -1.40 1.28 -8.08
CA ALA A 71 -1.54 1.07 -9.52
C ALA A 71 -2.65 0.07 -9.82
N GLU A 72 -2.66 -1.06 -9.12
CA GLU A 72 -3.67 -2.12 -9.29
C GLU A 72 -5.09 -1.63 -8.92
N ILE A 73 -5.23 -0.82 -7.86
CA ILE A 73 -6.51 -0.17 -7.54
C ILE A 73 -6.99 0.77 -8.66
N ASN A 74 -6.08 1.51 -9.28
CA ASN A 74 -6.43 2.42 -10.37
C ASN A 74 -6.86 1.67 -11.63
N GLU A 75 -6.19 0.56 -11.95
CA GLU A 75 -6.54 -0.34 -13.05
C GLU A 75 -7.93 -0.93 -12.83
N VAL A 76 -8.20 -1.53 -11.66
CA VAL A 76 -9.54 -2.06 -11.32
C VAL A 76 -10.62 -0.98 -11.38
N ARG A 77 -10.31 0.26 -10.99
CA ARG A 77 -11.26 1.39 -11.13
C ARG A 77 -11.55 1.72 -12.59
N ALA A 78 -10.54 1.65 -13.46
CA ALA A 78 -10.72 1.88 -14.90
C ALA A 78 -11.62 0.79 -15.50
N GLU A 79 -11.35 -0.48 -15.20
CA GLU A 79 -12.18 -1.62 -15.64
C GLU A 79 -13.63 -1.49 -15.14
N ILE A 80 -13.84 -1.12 -13.88
CA ILE A 80 -15.20 -0.90 -13.35
C ILE A 80 -15.93 0.21 -14.11
N ASN A 81 -15.23 1.28 -14.50
CA ASN A 81 -15.84 2.37 -15.25
C ASN A 81 -16.20 1.95 -16.68
N GLU A 82 -15.34 1.15 -17.32
CA GLU A 82 -15.61 0.57 -18.64
C GLU A 82 -16.82 -0.35 -18.60
N VAL A 83 -16.86 -1.30 -17.67
CA VAL A 83 -18.02 -2.20 -17.48
C VAL A 83 -19.31 -1.41 -17.21
N ARG A 84 -19.24 -0.31 -16.44
CA ARG A 84 -20.41 0.55 -16.22
C ARG A 84 -20.88 1.23 -17.50
N ALA A 85 -19.96 1.65 -18.36
CA ALA A 85 -20.29 2.23 -19.66
C ALA A 85 -20.97 1.19 -20.56
N GLU A 86 -20.39 -0.01 -20.67
CA GLU A 86 -20.97 -1.12 -21.42
C GLU A 86 -22.38 -1.49 -20.92
N ILE A 87 -22.57 -1.59 -19.60
CA ILE A 87 -23.90 -1.85 -19.01
C ILE A 87 -24.89 -0.74 -19.39
N SER A 88 -24.45 0.52 -19.40
CA SER A 88 -25.30 1.64 -19.78
C SER A 88 -25.71 1.57 -21.26
N GLU A 89 -24.78 1.21 -22.14
CA GLU A 89 -25.02 1.01 -23.57
C GLU A 89 -26.01 -0.14 -23.80
N VAL A 90 -25.76 -1.31 -23.22
CA VAL A 90 -26.66 -2.48 -23.30
C VAL A 90 -28.07 -2.13 -22.78
N ARG A 91 -28.18 -1.37 -21.68
CA ARG A 91 -29.48 -0.90 -21.19
C ARG A 91 -30.19 0.02 -22.18
N SER A 92 -29.45 0.85 -22.91
CA SER A 92 -29.99 1.72 -23.96
C SER A 92 -30.51 0.90 -25.13
N GLU A 93 -29.72 -0.06 -25.62
CA GLU A 93 -30.11 -0.97 -26.69
C GLU A 93 -31.36 -1.78 -26.34
N ILE A 94 -31.44 -2.32 -25.11
CA ILE A 94 -32.62 -3.05 -24.63
C ILE A 94 -33.87 -2.15 -24.66
N LYS A 95 -33.75 -0.89 -24.23
CA LYS A 95 -34.89 0.06 -24.27
C LYS A 95 -35.34 0.34 -25.71
N GLN A 96 -34.40 0.56 -26.62
CA GLN A 96 -34.69 0.78 -28.03
C GLN A 96 -35.35 -0.44 -28.65
N ASN A 97 -34.82 -1.64 -28.42
CA ASN A 97 -35.39 -2.89 -28.91
C ASN A 97 -36.80 -3.14 -28.37
N ASN A 98 -37.04 -2.82 -27.10
CA ASN A 98 -38.38 -2.91 -26.51
C ASN A 98 -39.38 -1.96 -27.21
N LEU A 99 -38.95 -0.73 -27.53
CA LEU A 99 -39.78 0.21 -28.27
C LEU A 99 -40.08 -0.28 -29.69
N LEU A 100 -39.07 -0.76 -30.42
CA LEU A 100 -39.23 -1.33 -31.75
C LEU A 100 -40.19 -2.53 -31.74
N LEU A 101 -40.06 -3.41 -30.75
CA LEU A 101 -40.94 -4.57 -30.59
C LEU A 101 -42.40 -4.15 -30.36
N LYS A 102 -42.64 -3.15 -29.49
CA LYS A 102 -43.98 -2.60 -29.26
C LYS A 102 -44.60 -2.03 -30.53
N VAL A 103 -43.82 -1.29 -31.31
CA VAL A 103 -44.26 -0.72 -32.60
C VAL A 103 -44.60 -1.85 -33.58
N LEU A 104 -43.73 -2.86 -33.71
CA LEU A 104 -43.95 -3.99 -34.60
C LEU A 104 -45.22 -4.78 -34.24
N ILE A 105 -45.44 -5.03 -32.94
CA ILE A 105 -46.66 -5.68 -32.44
C ILE A 105 -47.89 -4.83 -32.79
N GLY A 106 -47.82 -3.51 -32.57
CA GLY A 106 -48.91 -2.58 -32.91
C GLY A 106 -49.27 -2.61 -34.40
N ILE A 107 -48.26 -2.54 -35.28
CA ILE A 107 -48.46 -2.64 -36.74
C ILE A 107 -49.06 -4.00 -37.12
N SER A 108 -48.57 -5.09 -36.51
CA SER A 108 -49.07 -6.44 -36.79
C SER A 108 -50.54 -6.60 -36.40
N ILE A 109 -50.94 -6.11 -35.22
CA ILE A 109 -52.34 -6.13 -34.78
C ILE A 109 -53.20 -5.26 -35.69
N PHE A 110 -52.72 -4.07 -36.08
CA PHE A 110 -53.44 -3.18 -36.98
C PHE A 110 -53.66 -3.82 -38.35
N ALA A 111 -52.63 -4.44 -38.93
CA ALA A 111 -52.73 -5.16 -40.19
C ALA A 111 -53.76 -6.30 -40.09
N LEU A 112 -53.67 -7.14 -39.05
CA LEU A 112 -54.64 -8.23 -38.83
C LEU A 112 -56.08 -7.71 -38.68
N THR A 113 -56.26 -6.53 -38.08
CA THR A 113 -57.58 -5.90 -37.91
C THR A 113 -58.14 -5.42 -39.25
N ILE A 114 -57.34 -4.74 -40.07
CA ILE A 114 -57.77 -4.29 -41.41
C ILE A 114 -58.08 -5.46 -42.34
N PHE A 115 -57.29 -6.54 -42.28
CA PHE A 115 -57.52 -7.72 -43.12
C PHE A 115 -58.63 -8.65 -42.59
N ASN A 116 -59.28 -8.32 -41.48
CA ASN A 116 -60.40 -9.09 -40.96
C ASN A 116 -61.69 -8.76 -41.74
N PRO A 117 -62.32 -9.72 -42.46
CA PRO A 117 -63.53 -9.48 -43.23
C PRO A 117 -64.69 -8.89 -42.40
N ASN A 118 -64.81 -9.29 -41.13
CA ASN A 118 -65.84 -8.77 -40.23
C ASN A 118 -65.62 -7.30 -39.88
N PHE A 119 -64.36 -6.86 -39.79
CA PHE A 119 -64.03 -5.46 -39.54
C PHE A 119 -64.25 -4.60 -40.79
N VAL A 120 -63.82 -5.07 -41.97
CA VAL A 120 -64.04 -4.37 -43.25
C VAL A 120 -65.53 -4.17 -43.51
N THR A 121 -66.34 -5.22 -43.35
CA THR A 121 -67.79 -5.13 -43.54
C THR A 121 -68.48 -4.20 -42.53
N LEU A 122 -67.97 -4.10 -41.30
CA LEU A 122 -68.44 -3.12 -40.32
C LEU A 122 -68.15 -1.69 -40.77
N ILE A 123 -66.92 -1.43 -41.23
CA ILE A 123 -66.53 -0.11 -41.76
C ILE A 123 -67.35 0.27 -42.99
N GLU A 124 -67.56 -0.66 -43.93
CA GLU A 124 -68.41 -0.43 -45.11
C GLU A 124 -69.82 0.01 -44.73
N LYS A 125 -70.39 -0.53 -43.64
CA LYS A 125 -71.73 -0.16 -43.14
C LYS A 125 -71.78 1.19 -42.43
N ILE A 126 -70.65 1.70 -41.96
CA ILE A 126 -70.56 3.01 -41.29
C ILE A 126 -70.27 4.12 -42.31
N VAL A 127 -69.53 3.81 -43.37
CA VAL A 127 -69.11 4.77 -44.41
C VAL A 127 -70.14 4.89 -45.55
N LYS A 128 -70.95 3.86 -45.80
CA LYS A 128 -72.15 3.95 -46.66
C LYS A 128 -73.34 4.43 -45.87
#